data_AF-A0A8S9BL17-F1
#
_entry.id   AF-A0A8S9BL17-F1
#
_cell.length_a   1.000
_cell.length_b   1.000
_cell.length_c   1.000
_cell.angle_alpha   90.00
_cell.angle_beta   90.00
_cell.angle_gamma   90.00
#
_symmetry.space_group_name_H-M   'P 1'
#
loop_
_entity.id
_entity.type
_entity.pdbx_description
1 polymer ?
#
loop_
_entity_poly.entity_id
_entity_poly.type
_entity_poly.pdbx_seq_one_letter_code
_entity_poly.pdbx_strand_id
1 'polypeptide(L)'
;MALRCAHVFLVVFLGLATASNAAALSPAARSPILTSRADVNLTLLSNATAIVQSLDYTSNCSLSISWYQNLPSSGAGSGNDSINIEFLRSALPTEYQDESDDEIASFYDDMSSGALSSLGWIGTAKDDVETACIAPQFERQISLSNLDPTQNCTATAIFLSSLGWITGAQNYTASSSNDTSWLEFLRASLPASQRGNLTDLELLVYRNYFLASENAAAITTFLKGGFDACQKIICEVQGYTGNPDIGGIGVISSYTVEAALVTLYFVAINFQVWMEGAGYKDKIPDRMQKALVKASDELADGALFFSLSISTAGWVSFVSGTSYYEKLVFTSANVLALSALFAFLGMFTAEGRKRRGEYILAVMIAAILTESAVQYIVYMREPNDKYDDYACLHLQFQDEGYHPTIFEALFFLLLGLSVLAGIVGIFWLRRKDKAEARASSHNSTATVHPLGRDVRVQTIDTWVTGTRIFIQTVAIVVMWVELVYLWKIRGIMSRIAGATWSEGTWGFGQILALFIWLPPIVDILGWLLLPEWMLGGEKREKKRKCKCGSKRKGTPCTCPPKKAPLPDKDEKSTTKESLVVPKVDEPATKENVADVTK
;
A
#
# COMPACT_ATOMS: atom_id res chain seq x y z
N MET A 1 -8.22 38.02 4.24
CA MET A 1 -9.05 36.89 3.79
C MET A 1 -8.20 35.62 3.57
N ALA A 2 -7.08 35.69 2.83
CA ALA A 2 -6.15 34.57 2.63
C ALA A 2 -5.61 33.92 3.94
N LEU A 3 -5.30 34.71 4.98
CA LEU A 3 -4.81 34.20 6.26
C LEU A 3 -5.88 33.41 7.05
N ARG A 4 -7.17 33.68 6.81
CA ARG A 4 -8.27 32.96 7.48
C ARG A 4 -8.59 31.62 6.82
N CYS A 5 -8.35 31.49 5.50
CA CYS A 5 -8.50 30.20 4.81
C CYS A 5 -7.39 29.20 5.16
N ALA A 6 -6.14 29.67 5.35
CA ALA A 6 -5.03 28.81 5.77
C ALA A 6 -5.24 28.19 7.15
N HIS A 7 -5.89 28.92 8.06
CA HIS A 7 -6.11 28.46 9.43
C HIS A 7 -7.19 27.36 9.54
N VAL A 8 -8.18 27.36 8.63
CA VAL A 8 -9.25 26.36 8.61
C VAL A 8 -8.74 25.02 8.07
N PHE A 9 -7.83 25.03 7.08
CA PHE A 9 -7.24 23.81 6.53
C PHE A 9 -6.37 23.06 7.55
N LEU A 10 -5.63 23.79 8.39
CA LEU A 10 -4.74 23.20 9.41
C LEU A 10 -5.52 22.50 10.54
N VAL A 11 -6.73 23.01 10.87
CA VAL A 11 -7.57 22.46 11.96
C VAL A 11 -8.29 21.18 11.55
N VAL A 12 -8.69 21.06 10.29
CA VAL A 12 -9.35 19.83 9.78
C VAL A 12 -8.36 18.66 9.71
N PHE A 13 -7.08 18.92 9.39
CA PHE A 13 -6.06 17.89 9.27
C PHE A 13 -5.61 17.30 10.61
N LEU A 14 -5.57 18.10 11.68
CA LEU A 14 -5.17 17.64 13.02
C LEU A 14 -6.25 16.85 13.76
N GLY A 15 -7.52 16.93 13.33
CA GLY A 15 -8.64 16.25 13.99
C GLY A 15 -8.80 14.76 13.64
N LEU A 16 -8.16 14.28 12.57
CA LEU A 16 -8.34 12.91 12.06
C LEU A 16 -7.33 11.89 12.62
N ALA A 17 -6.31 12.34 13.37
CA ALA A 17 -5.19 11.50 13.79
C ALA A 17 -5.31 10.88 15.20
N THR A 18 -6.38 11.13 15.96
CA THR A 18 -6.42 10.85 17.41
C THR A 18 -7.43 9.81 17.87
N ALA A 19 -8.03 9.01 16.98
CA ALA A 19 -9.10 8.08 17.33
C ALA A 19 -8.81 6.62 16.99
N SER A 20 -7.78 6.00 17.60
CA SER A 20 -7.64 4.53 17.65
C SER A 20 -6.79 4.09 18.85
N ASN A 21 -7.40 3.32 19.76
CA ASN A 21 -6.84 2.23 20.59
C ASN A 21 -7.25 2.27 22.07
N ALA A 22 -8.18 1.37 22.46
CA ALA A 22 -8.23 0.77 23.80
C ALA A 22 -9.18 -0.45 23.84
N ALA A 23 -8.64 -1.64 24.13
CA ALA A 23 -9.26 -2.77 24.84
C ALA A 23 -8.19 -3.88 25.00
N ALA A 24 -7.61 -4.16 26.18
CA ALA A 24 -8.12 -4.85 27.37
C ALA A 24 -8.19 -6.38 27.22
N LEU A 25 -7.50 -7.13 28.09
CA LEU A 25 -7.84 -8.48 28.56
C LEU A 25 -6.97 -8.88 29.78
N SER A 26 -7.57 -9.58 30.74
CA SER A 26 -6.97 -10.14 31.96
C SER A 26 -7.52 -11.56 32.16
N PRO A 27 -6.72 -12.56 32.60
CA PRO A 27 -7.24 -13.88 32.96
C PRO A 27 -7.26 -14.12 34.48
N ALA A 28 -8.34 -14.73 34.95
CA ALA A 28 -8.51 -15.20 36.32
C ALA A 28 -8.14 -16.69 36.44
N ALA A 29 -7.39 -17.02 37.49
CA ALA A 29 -6.98 -18.37 37.86
C ALA A 29 -8.02 -19.05 38.78
N ARG A 30 -8.08 -20.40 38.72
CA ARG A 30 -8.68 -21.25 39.76
C ARG A 30 -7.85 -22.52 39.98
N SER A 31 -7.79 -22.93 41.23
CA SER A 31 -7.18 -24.17 41.74
C SER A 31 -8.25 -25.07 42.39
N PRO A 32 -8.06 -26.40 42.51
CA PRO A 32 -9.05 -27.29 43.10
C PRO A 32 -8.74 -27.68 44.56
N ILE A 33 -9.79 -28.08 45.28
CA ILE A 33 -9.80 -28.56 46.67
C ILE A 33 -10.15 -30.06 46.65
N LEU A 34 -9.44 -30.86 47.45
CA LEU A 34 -9.53 -32.32 47.60
C LEU A 34 -10.12 -32.70 48.97
N THR A 35 -11.04 -33.67 49.03
CA THR A 35 -11.45 -34.35 50.27
C THR A 35 -11.74 -35.85 50.09
N SER A 36 -10.92 -36.68 50.77
CA SER A 36 -11.11 -37.99 51.43
C SER A 36 -12.33 -38.91 51.15
N ARG A 37 -12.05 -39.99 50.41
CA ARG A 37 -12.27 -41.45 50.64
C ARG A 37 -13.52 -42.00 51.36
N ALA A 38 -14.25 -42.85 50.63
CA ALA A 38 -15.08 -43.97 51.09
C ALA A 38 -14.68 -45.21 50.27
N ASP A 39 -14.92 -46.43 50.75
CA ASP A 39 -14.57 -47.68 50.05
C ASP A 39 -15.29 -47.76 48.70
N VAL A 40 -14.53 -47.66 47.59
CA VAL A 40 -15.07 -47.51 46.24
C VAL A 40 -14.85 -48.80 45.46
N ASN A 41 -15.95 -49.45 45.07
CA ASN A 41 -15.94 -50.43 43.99
C ASN A 41 -15.76 -49.68 42.66
N LEU A 42 -14.79 -50.08 41.82
CA LEU A 42 -14.50 -49.50 40.49
C LEU A 42 -15.76 -49.37 39.59
N THR A 43 -16.77 -50.20 39.83
CA THR A 43 -18.01 -50.25 39.04
C THR A 43 -19.10 -49.24 39.47
N LEU A 44 -18.95 -48.55 40.61
CA LEU A 44 -19.90 -47.52 41.02
C LEU A 44 -19.66 -46.22 40.24
N LEU A 45 -20.53 -45.96 39.26
CA LEU A 45 -20.47 -44.86 38.29
C LEU A 45 -20.17 -43.47 38.92
N SER A 46 -20.63 -43.21 40.15
CA SER A 46 -20.43 -41.92 40.83
C SER A 46 -18.96 -41.63 41.18
N ASN A 47 -18.14 -42.67 41.36
CA ASN A 47 -16.72 -42.53 41.65
C ASN A 47 -15.83 -42.79 40.43
N ALA A 48 -16.33 -43.56 39.46
CA ALA A 48 -15.61 -43.88 38.22
C ALA A 48 -15.10 -42.63 37.47
N THR A 49 -15.90 -41.57 37.39
CA THR A 49 -15.45 -40.30 36.76
C THR A 49 -14.28 -39.66 37.50
N ALA A 50 -14.32 -39.64 38.84
CA ALA A 50 -13.24 -39.08 39.64
C ALA A 50 -11.96 -39.94 39.54
N ILE A 51 -12.11 -41.27 39.47
CA ILE A 51 -11.00 -42.20 39.24
C ILE A 51 -10.33 -41.90 37.90
N VAL A 52 -11.09 -41.84 36.80
CA VAL A 52 -10.56 -41.53 35.46
C VAL A 52 -9.80 -40.21 35.45
N GLN A 53 -10.31 -39.18 36.13
CA GLN A 53 -9.65 -37.87 36.24
C GLN A 53 -8.39 -37.87 37.12
N SER A 54 -8.19 -38.90 37.94
CA SER A 54 -7.05 -39.04 38.84
C SER A 54 -5.99 -40.03 38.35
N LEU A 55 -6.19 -40.64 37.17
CA LEU A 55 -5.22 -41.58 36.58
C LEU A 55 -3.90 -40.86 36.29
N ASP A 56 -2.80 -41.49 36.68
CA ASP A 56 -1.46 -41.08 36.29
C ASP A 56 -0.99 -41.98 35.14
N TYR A 57 -1.28 -41.56 33.90
CA TYR A 57 -0.91 -42.33 32.70
C TYR A 57 0.61 -42.49 32.52
N THR A 58 1.41 -41.84 33.35
CA THR A 58 2.87 -41.73 33.23
C THR A 58 3.62 -42.47 34.33
N SER A 59 2.91 -43.10 35.26
CA SER A 59 3.48 -43.80 36.43
C SER A 59 4.48 -44.90 36.05
N ASN A 60 4.29 -45.56 34.91
CA ASN A 60 5.21 -46.55 34.34
C ASN A 60 5.42 -46.30 32.83
N CYS A 61 6.33 -45.38 32.51
CA CYS A 61 6.61 -45.00 31.12
C CYS A 61 6.97 -46.16 30.19
N SER A 62 7.65 -47.23 30.65
CA SER A 62 7.94 -48.35 29.75
C SER A 62 6.68 -49.06 29.28
N LEU A 63 5.70 -49.19 30.18
CA LEU A 63 4.42 -49.83 29.91
C LEU A 63 3.49 -48.92 29.14
N SER A 64 3.42 -47.63 29.51
CA SER A 64 2.61 -46.64 28.80
C SER A 64 3.03 -46.45 27.35
N ILE A 65 4.34 -46.49 27.05
CA ILE A 65 4.84 -46.47 25.66
C ILE A 65 4.39 -47.71 24.89
N SER A 66 4.52 -48.89 25.50
CA SER A 66 4.07 -50.14 24.87
C SER A 66 2.57 -50.13 24.63
N TRP A 67 1.77 -49.65 25.59
CA TRP A 67 0.34 -49.45 25.42
C TRP A 67 0.03 -48.51 24.25
N TYR A 68 0.64 -47.33 24.22
CA TYR A 68 0.46 -46.34 23.16
C TYR A 68 0.74 -46.91 21.77
N GLN A 69 1.84 -47.66 21.61
CA GLN A 69 2.24 -48.28 20.35
C GLN A 69 1.31 -49.42 19.90
N ASN A 70 0.57 -50.04 20.82
CA ASN A 70 -0.39 -51.12 20.53
C ASN A 70 -1.83 -50.62 20.38
N LEU A 71 -2.07 -49.31 20.48
CA LEU A 71 -3.40 -48.75 20.28
C LEU A 71 -3.90 -49.01 18.84
N PRO A 72 -5.18 -49.37 18.66
CA PRO A 72 -5.76 -49.47 17.34
C PRO A 72 -5.81 -48.11 16.66
N SER A 73 -5.96 -48.09 15.33
CA SER A 73 -6.08 -46.86 14.54
C SER A 73 -7.28 -45.99 14.96
N SER A 74 -8.26 -46.56 15.68
CA SER A 74 -9.41 -45.86 16.25
C SER A 74 -9.84 -46.48 17.57
N GLY A 75 -10.04 -45.65 18.60
CA GLY A 75 -10.48 -46.09 19.94
C GLY A 75 -9.33 -46.56 20.84
N ALA A 76 -9.68 -47.14 21.99
CA ALA A 76 -8.70 -47.61 22.99
C ALA A 76 -8.39 -49.11 22.88
N GLY A 77 -9.16 -49.88 22.09
CA GLY A 77 -9.06 -51.34 22.06
C GLY A 77 -9.97 -52.01 23.10
N SER A 78 -9.73 -53.30 23.38
CA SER A 78 -10.52 -54.09 24.33
C SER A 78 -9.80 -54.20 25.67
N GLY A 79 -10.55 -54.12 26.78
CA GLY A 79 -10.06 -54.37 28.12
C GLY A 79 -9.52 -55.79 28.34
N ASN A 80 -9.85 -56.74 27.46
CA ASN A 80 -9.31 -58.11 27.53
C ASN A 80 -7.86 -58.23 27.05
N ASP A 81 -7.31 -57.20 26.40
CA ASP A 81 -5.91 -57.20 26.00
C ASP A 81 -5.03 -56.97 27.23
N SER A 82 -4.09 -57.89 27.51
CA SER A 82 -3.26 -57.83 28.73
C SER A 82 -2.50 -56.50 28.87
N ILE A 83 -2.09 -55.90 27.75
CA ILE A 83 -1.41 -54.59 27.74
C ILE A 83 -2.30 -53.45 28.26
N ASN A 84 -3.61 -53.50 28.00
CA ASN A 84 -4.57 -52.50 28.46
C ASN A 84 -4.82 -52.63 29.96
N ILE A 85 -4.92 -53.86 30.46
CA ILE A 85 -5.05 -54.17 31.89
C ILE A 85 -3.80 -53.72 32.65
N GLU A 86 -2.62 -54.11 32.17
CA GLU A 86 -1.35 -53.75 32.80
C GLU A 86 -1.17 -52.22 32.82
N PHE A 87 -1.42 -51.54 31.70
CA PHE A 87 -1.36 -50.08 31.61
C PHE A 87 -2.30 -49.41 32.61
N LEU A 88 -3.58 -49.79 32.61
CA LEU A 88 -4.57 -49.18 33.50
C LEU A 88 -4.25 -49.47 34.98
N ARG A 89 -3.82 -50.69 35.30
CA ARG A 89 -3.34 -51.05 36.64
C ARG A 89 -2.19 -50.15 37.08
N SER A 90 -1.23 -49.85 36.20
CA SER A 90 -0.14 -48.94 36.54
C SER A 90 -0.62 -47.51 36.75
N ALA A 91 -1.59 -47.04 35.98
CA ALA A 91 -2.11 -45.67 36.04
C ALA A 91 -3.10 -45.42 37.19
N LEU A 92 -3.71 -46.49 37.73
CA LEU A 92 -4.65 -46.41 38.84
C LEU A 92 -3.97 -45.98 40.15
N PRO A 93 -4.68 -45.21 41.00
CA PRO A 93 -4.27 -44.99 42.39
C PRO A 93 -3.96 -46.30 43.11
N THR A 94 -3.00 -46.29 44.03
CA THR A 94 -2.46 -47.51 44.68
C THR A 94 -3.52 -48.38 45.33
N GLU A 95 -4.63 -47.78 45.75
CA GLU A 95 -5.78 -48.49 46.32
C GLU A 95 -6.61 -49.35 45.38
N TYR A 96 -6.48 -49.15 44.06
CA TYR A 96 -7.20 -49.92 43.04
C TYR A 96 -6.27 -50.83 42.22
N GLN A 97 -4.97 -50.87 42.54
CA GLN A 97 -3.99 -51.66 41.77
C GLN A 97 -4.13 -53.17 42.01
N ASP A 98 -4.67 -53.57 43.17
CA ASP A 98 -4.87 -54.97 43.58
C ASP A 98 -6.20 -55.57 43.08
N GLU A 99 -6.98 -54.81 42.31
CA GLU A 99 -8.27 -55.25 41.75
C GLU A 99 -8.07 -56.34 40.69
N SER A 100 -9.09 -57.19 40.51
CA SER A 100 -8.99 -58.35 39.61
C SER A 100 -8.84 -57.92 38.14
N ASP A 101 -8.19 -58.75 37.32
CA ASP A 101 -8.03 -58.49 35.88
C ASP A 101 -9.40 -58.29 35.19
N ASP A 102 -10.42 -59.04 35.60
CA ASP A 102 -11.79 -58.92 35.05
C ASP A 102 -12.44 -57.56 35.39
N GLU A 103 -12.21 -57.03 36.60
CA GLU A 103 -12.73 -55.72 37.02
C GLU A 103 -12.01 -54.57 36.30
N ILE A 104 -10.69 -54.67 36.17
CA ILE A 104 -9.89 -53.68 35.42
C ILE A 104 -10.23 -53.73 33.94
N ALA A 105 -10.41 -54.91 33.35
CA ALA A 105 -10.86 -55.08 31.97
C ALA A 105 -12.23 -54.46 31.74
N SER A 106 -13.20 -54.73 32.62
CA SER A 106 -14.54 -54.13 32.54
C SER A 106 -14.51 -52.61 32.70
N PHE A 107 -13.65 -52.08 33.58
CA PHE A 107 -13.49 -50.64 33.75
C PHE A 107 -12.85 -50.00 32.52
N TYR A 108 -11.84 -50.65 31.92
CA TYR A 108 -11.24 -50.22 30.66
C TYR A 108 -12.25 -50.21 29.51
N ASP A 109 -13.11 -51.23 29.40
CA ASP A 109 -14.15 -51.29 28.36
C ASP A 109 -15.21 -50.18 28.53
N ASP A 110 -15.57 -49.84 29.77
CA ASP A 110 -16.48 -48.74 30.05
C ASP A 110 -15.86 -47.37 29.71
N MET A 111 -14.55 -47.22 29.94
CA MET A 111 -13.73 -46.09 29.48
C MET A 111 -13.62 -46.06 27.95
N SER A 112 -13.39 -47.17 27.27
CA SER A 112 -13.10 -47.20 25.83
C SER A 112 -14.35 -47.02 24.96
N SER A 113 -15.47 -47.64 25.36
CA SER A 113 -16.67 -47.75 24.54
C SER A 113 -17.99 -47.62 25.32
N GLY A 114 -17.93 -47.59 26.65
CA GLY A 114 -19.11 -47.50 27.52
C GLY A 114 -19.43 -46.08 27.99
N ALA A 115 -19.97 -46.00 29.21
CA ALA A 115 -20.53 -44.78 29.81
C ALA A 115 -19.48 -43.69 30.08
N LEU A 116 -18.20 -44.07 30.20
CA LEU A 116 -17.09 -43.16 30.50
C LEU A 116 -16.36 -42.68 29.23
N SER A 117 -16.66 -43.24 28.06
CA SER A 117 -16.04 -42.86 26.78
C SER A 117 -16.17 -41.38 26.44
N SER A 118 -17.24 -40.72 26.91
CA SER A 118 -17.46 -39.28 26.69
C SER A 118 -16.50 -38.38 27.46
N LEU A 119 -15.69 -38.91 28.38
CA LEU A 119 -14.73 -38.13 29.16
C LEU A 119 -13.48 -37.74 28.34
N GLY A 120 -13.28 -38.31 27.15
CA GLY A 120 -12.13 -37.97 26.29
C GLY A 120 -10.78 -38.40 26.86
N TRP A 121 -10.77 -39.31 27.84
CA TRP A 121 -9.58 -39.74 28.59
C TRP A 121 -8.47 -40.26 27.67
N ILE A 122 -8.81 -40.92 26.55
CA ILE A 122 -7.81 -41.45 25.62
C ILE A 122 -6.96 -40.35 24.98
N GLY A 123 -7.54 -39.17 24.73
CA GLY A 123 -6.79 -38.02 24.22
C GLY A 123 -5.79 -37.54 25.25
N THR A 124 -6.27 -37.32 26.49
CA THR A 124 -5.41 -36.93 27.63
C THR A 124 -4.32 -37.95 27.90
N ALA A 125 -4.64 -39.25 27.91
CA ALA A 125 -3.66 -40.30 28.13
C ALA A 125 -2.60 -40.34 27.03
N LYS A 126 -2.99 -40.17 25.75
CA LYS A 126 -2.03 -40.05 24.65
C LYS A 126 -1.12 -38.85 24.85
N ASP A 127 -1.70 -37.69 25.14
CA ASP A 127 -0.93 -36.45 25.31
C ASP A 127 0.05 -36.55 26.50
N ASP A 128 -0.39 -37.11 27.62
CA ASP A 128 0.43 -37.29 28.83
C ASP A 128 1.55 -38.31 28.59
N VAL A 129 1.27 -39.43 27.93
CA VAL A 129 2.29 -40.46 27.61
C VAL A 129 3.28 -39.94 26.58
N GLU A 130 2.82 -39.26 25.54
CA GLU A 130 3.69 -38.61 24.56
C GLU A 130 4.63 -37.62 25.23
N THR A 131 4.08 -36.76 26.11
CA THR A 131 4.82 -35.68 26.76
C THR A 131 5.78 -36.16 27.85
N ALA A 132 5.34 -37.04 28.74
CA ALA A 132 6.13 -37.42 29.92
C ALA A 132 7.00 -38.67 29.71
N CYS A 133 6.65 -39.53 28.75
CA CYS A 133 7.31 -40.84 28.59
C CYS A 133 8.04 -40.97 27.26
N ILE A 134 7.38 -40.68 26.15
CA ILE A 134 7.96 -40.83 24.81
C ILE A 134 8.97 -39.72 24.53
N ALA A 135 8.57 -38.46 24.68
CA ALA A 135 9.40 -37.31 24.34
C ALA A 135 10.77 -37.31 25.07
N PRO A 136 10.88 -37.61 26.38
CA PRO A 136 12.18 -37.67 27.06
C PRO A 136 13.15 -38.72 26.51
N GLN A 137 12.65 -39.80 25.87
CA GLN A 137 13.51 -40.76 25.20
C GLN A 137 14.07 -40.20 23.90
N PHE A 138 13.27 -39.46 23.13
CA PHE A 138 13.69 -38.80 21.91
C PHE A 138 14.61 -37.60 22.17
N GLU A 139 14.34 -36.83 23.23
CA GLU A 139 15.17 -35.71 23.69
C GLU A 139 16.62 -36.12 23.90
N ARG A 140 16.86 -37.31 24.48
CA ARG A 140 18.22 -37.84 24.68
C ARG A 140 18.93 -38.23 23.38
N GLN A 141 18.19 -38.45 22.31
CA GLN A 141 18.72 -38.92 21.03
C GLN A 141 19.03 -37.78 20.07
N ILE A 142 18.34 -36.63 20.21
CA ILE A 142 18.43 -35.51 19.26
C ILE A 142 19.01 -34.29 19.99
N SER A 143 20.33 -34.16 19.94
CA SER A 143 21.03 -32.95 20.41
C SER A 143 20.98 -31.83 19.36
N LEU A 144 21.27 -30.59 19.77
CA LEU A 144 21.41 -29.45 18.85
C LEU A 144 22.38 -29.74 17.68
N SER A 145 23.42 -30.55 17.92
CA SER A 145 24.39 -30.94 16.90
C SER A 145 23.84 -31.92 15.84
N ASN A 146 22.70 -32.56 16.12
CA ASN A 146 22.01 -33.43 15.17
C ASN A 146 21.06 -32.66 14.24
N LEU A 147 20.74 -31.41 14.59
CA LEU A 147 19.92 -30.52 13.76
C LEU A 147 20.80 -29.79 12.75
N ASP A 148 20.27 -29.58 11.55
CA ASP A 148 20.92 -28.76 10.54
C ASP A 148 19.90 -27.75 9.97
N PRO A 149 20.04 -26.45 10.34
CA PRO A 149 19.09 -25.41 9.96
C PRO A 149 19.23 -25.04 8.47
N THR A 150 20.19 -25.61 7.75
CA THR A 150 20.41 -25.34 6.33
C THR A 150 19.71 -26.33 5.41
N GLN A 151 19.18 -27.45 5.95
CA GLN A 151 18.53 -28.50 5.15
C GLN A 151 17.31 -28.00 4.38
N ASN A 152 16.55 -27.06 4.95
CA ASN A 152 15.44 -26.39 4.28
C ASN A 152 15.41 -24.92 4.68
N CYS A 153 16.15 -24.12 3.92
CA CYS A 153 16.25 -22.69 4.17
C CYS A 153 14.92 -21.94 4.11
N THR A 154 13.87 -22.47 3.48
CA THR A 154 12.55 -21.80 3.45
C THR A 154 11.91 -21.84 4.85
N ALA A 155 11.86 -23.01 5.48
CA ALA A 155 11.33 -23.16 6.84
C ALA A 155 12.18 -22.38 7.87
N THR A 156 13.50 -22.47 7.75
CA THR A 156 14.43 -21.68 8.58
C THR A 156 14.21 -20.19 8.41
N ALA A 157 14.05 -19.73 7.17
CA ALA A 157 13.80 -18.33 6.88
C ALA A 157 12.48 -17.83 7.47
N ILE A 158 11.39 -18.59 7.33
CA ILE A 158 10.07 -18.24 7.90
C ILE A 158 10.19 -18.11 9.42
N PHE A 159 10.84 -19.09 10.03
CA PHE A 159 11.04 -19.11 11.46
C PHE A 159 11.94 -17.95 11.95
N LEU A 160 13.09 -17.72 11.35
CA LEU A 160 13.98 -16.60 11.71
C LEU A 160 13.32 -15.23 11.47
N SER A 161 12.54 -15.09 10.39
CA SER A 161 11.74 -13.89 10.14
C SER A 161 10.73 -13.67 11.26
N SER A 162 10.08 -14.73 11.76
CA SER A 162 9.14 -14.64 12.88
C SER A 162 9.80 -14.21 14.20
N LEU A 163 11.12 -14.37 14.33
CA LEU A 163 11.91 -13.87 15.46
C LEU A 163 12.38 -12.41 15.26
N GLY A 164 12.07 -11.76 14.13
CA GLY A 164 12.57 -10.42 13.81
C GLY A 164 14.05 -10.38 13.40
N TRP A 165 14.65 -11.52 13.02
CA TRP A 165 16.08 -11.59 12.62
C TRP A 165 16.36 -11.00 11.24
N ILE A 166 15.35 -10.42 10.58
CA ILE A 166 15.52 -9.79 9.28
C ILE A 166 16.51 -8.63 9.30
N THR A 167 16.59 -7.92 10.42
CA THR A 167 17.54 -6.82 10.65
C THR A 167 18.95 -7.29 11.01
N GLY A 168 19.14 -8.60 11.14
CA GLY A 168 20.37 -9.25 11.56
C GLY A 168 20.13 -10.26 12.68
N ALA A 169 21.14 -11.12 12.92
CA ALA A 169 21.07 -12.09 14.00
C ALA A 169 20.93 -11.40 15.37
N GLN A 170 19.93 -11.81 16.13
CA GLN A 170 19.63 -11.32 17.49
C GLN A 170 19.95 -12.40 18.53
N ASN A 171 19.97 -12.05 19.82
CA ASN A 171 19.99 -13.06 20.86
C ASN A 171 18.62 -13.73 20.93
N TYR A 172 18.60 -15.06 20.92
CA TYR A 172 17.37 -15.81 21.01
C TYR A 172 16.70 -15.66 22.39
N THR A 173 15.39 -15.42 22.41
CA THR A 173 14.57 -15.38 23.64
C THR A 173 13.32 -16.24 23.44
N ALA A 174 13.02 -17.11 24.42
CA ALA A 174 11.95 -18.10 24.32
C ALA A 174 10.54 -17.49 24.14
N SER A 175 10.34 -16.22 24.51
CA SER A 175 9.04 -15.53 24.46
C SER A 175 8.63 -15.03 23.07
N SER A 176 9.49 -15.16 22.05
CA SER A 176 9.32 -14.45 20.76
C SER A 176 8.84 -15.32 19.59
N SER A 177 8.73 -16.64 19.74
CA SER A 177 8.41 -17.53 18.62
C SER A 177 6.91 -17.84 18.52
N ASN A 178 6.34 -17.72 17.32
CA ASN A 178 5.07 -18.36 16.97
C ASN A 178 5.24 -19.88 16.98
N ASP A 179 4.31 -20.60 17.62
CA ASP A 179 4.39 -22.05 17.79
C ASP A 179 4.43 -22.81 16.46
N THR A 180 3.74 -22.29 15.44
CA THR A 180 3.63 -22.95 14.13
C THR A 180 4.93 -22.91 13.31
N SER A 181 5.57 -21.74 13.18
CA SER A 181 6.83 -21.61 12.44
C SER A 181 7.97 -22.38 13.10
N TRP A 182 7.95 -22.51 14.42
CA TRP A 182 8.93 -23.31 15.15
C TRP A 182 8.85 -24.81 14.81
N LEU A 183 7.63 -25.37 14.78
CA LEU A 183 7.43 -26.79 14.47
C LEU A 183 7.88 -27.12 13.04
N GLU A 184 7.55 -26.27 12.07
CA GLU A 184 8.02 -26.42 10.70
C GLU A 184 9.54 -26.36 10.60
N PHE A 185 10.17 -25.41 11.32
CA PHE A 185 11.62 -25.29 11.38
C PHE A 185 12.30 -26.51 11.99
N LEU A 186 11.81 -27.01 13.12
CA LEU A 186 12.37 -28.22 13.76
C LEU A 186 12.24 -29.42 12.83
N ARG A 187 11.05 -29.64 12.26
CA ARG A 187 10.80 -30.72 11.30
C ARG A 187 11.73 -30.64 10.10
N ALA A 188 11.96 -29.44 9.58
CA ALA A 188 12.89 -29.16 8.49
C ALA A 188 14.36 -29.42 8.85
N SER A 189 14.73 -29.14 10.11
CA SER A 189 16.12 -29.23 10.58
C SER A 189 16.53 -30.65 10.98
N LEU A 190 15.58 -31.55 11.16
CA LEU A 190 15.83 -32.95 11.50
C LEU A 190 16.53 -33.72 10.36
N PRO A 191 17.37 -34.72 10.70
CA PRO A 191 17.89 -35.69 9.73
C PRO A 191 16.77 -36.31 8.90
N ALA A 192 17.00 -36.53 7.61
CA ALA A 192 15.99 -37.07 6.70
C ALA A 192 15.38 -38.41 7.16
N SER A 193 16.13 -39.22 7.92
CA SER A 193 15.65 -40.48 8.51
C SER A 193 14.61 -40.30 9.63
N GLN A 194 14.50 -39.11 10.23
CA GLN A 194 13.63 -38.84 11.38
C GLN A 194 12.40 -37.98 11.03
N ARG A 195 12.40 -37.25 9.90
CA ARG A 195 11.34 -36.28 9.57
C ARG A 195 9.93 -36.85 9.48
N GLY A 196 9.77 -38.10 9.07
CA GLY A 196 8.46 -38.75 8.90
C GLY A 196 7.94 -39.46 10.14
N ASN A 197 8.75 -39.59 11.19
CA ASN A 197 8.44 -40.43 12.34
C ASN A 197 7.97 -39.64 13.57
N LEU A 198 7.97 -38.31 13.51
CA LEU A 198 7.64 -37.46 14.67
C LEU A 198 6.33 -36.70 14.46
N THR A 199 5.44 -36.79 15.46
CA THR A 199 4.19 -36.03 15.53
C THR A 199 4.45 -34.55 15.84
N ASP A 200 3.47 -33.68 15.58
CA ASP A 200 3.57 -32.26 15.99
C ASP A 200 3.69 -32.11 17.52
N LEU A 201 3.02 -33.00 18.28
CA LEU A 201 3.07 -32.98 19.74
C LEU A 201 4.46 -33.36 20.26
N GLU A 202 5.07 -34.43 19.72
CA GLU A 202 6.44 -34.81 20.05
C GLU A 202 7.45 -33.68 19.77
N LEU A 203 7.30 -32.97 18.63
CA LEU A 203 8.12 -31.81 18.30
C LEU A 203 7.90 -30.62 19.25
N LEU A 204 6.67 -30.41 19.72
CA LEU A 204 6.34 -29.35 20.67
C LEU A 204 6.96 -29.63 22.05
N VAL A 205 6.92 -30.88 22.51
CA VAL A 205 7.55 -31.28 23.76
C VAL A 205 9.07 -31.18 23.62
N TYR A 206 9.63 -31.66 22.51
CA TYR A 206 11.04 -31.50 22.20
C TYR A 206 11.46 -30.03 22.21
N ARG A 207 10.67 -29.11 21.65
CA ARG A 207 10.92 -27.66 21.75
C ARG A 207 11.00 -27.23 23.21
N ASN A 208 10.01 -27.56 24.04
CA ASN A 208 9.98 -27.09 25.43
C ASN A 208 11.20 -27.59 26.22
N TYR A 209 11.59 -28.85 26.01
CA TYR A 209 12.81 -29.38 26.56
C TYR A 209 14.05 -28.68 26.02
N PHE A 210 14.17 -28.55 24.69
CA PHE A 210 15.27 -27.88 24.00
C PHE A 210 15.50 -26.47 24.55
N LEU A 211 14.42 -25.72 24.78
CA LEU A 211 14.46 -24.38 25.36
C LEU A 211 14.86 -24.35 26.84
N ALA A 212 14.63 -25.43 27.57
CA ALA A 212 14.99 -25.56 28.98
C ALA A 212 16.41 -26.13 29.19
N SER A 213 16.87 -27.01 28.30
CA SER A 213 18.14 -27.75 28.44
C SER A 213 19.33 -27.00 27.85
N GLU A 214 19.13 -26.29 26.75
CA GLU A 214 20.20 -25.59 26.05
C GLU A 214 20.35 -24.16 26.55
N ASN A 215 21.60 -23.71 26.72
CA ASN A 215 21.86 -22.30 27.00
C ASN A 215 21.43 -21.47 25.79
N ALA A 216 20.71 -20.37 26.02
CA ALA A 216 20.31 -19.40 25.00
C ALA A 216 21.47 -18.98 24.05
N ALA A 217 22.71 -18.95 24.55
CA ALA A 217 23.89 -18.67 23.72
C ALA A 217 24.19 -19.77 22.67
N ALA A 218 23.98 -21.04 23.02
CA ALA A 218 24.16 -22.17 22.09
C ALA A 218 23.08 -22.15 21.01
N ILE A 219 21.82 -21.93 21.40
CA ILE A 219 20.69 -21.77 20.46
C ILE A 219 20.95 -20.58 19.53
N THR A 220 21.37 -19.44 20.07
CA THR A 220 21.70 -18.25 19.25
C THR A 220 22.81 -18.55 18.25
N THR A 221 23.86 -19.27 18.65
CA THR A 221 24.96 -19.65 17.76
C THR A 221 24.48 -20.58 16.62
N PHE A 222 23.65 -21.56 16.95
CA PHE A 222 23.05 -22.47 15.98
C PHE A 222 22.14 -21.73 14.97
N LEU A 223 21.24 -20.89 15.47
CA LEU A 223 20.34 -20.09 14.63
C LEU A 223 21.12 -19.09 13.76
N LYS A 224 22.23 -18.54 14.26
CA LYS A 224 23.13 -17.69 13.47
C LYS A 224 23.76 -18.45 12.31
N GLY A 225 24.17 -19.70 12.50
CA GLY A 225 24.64 -20.54 11.40
C GLY A 225 23.57 -20.72 10.30
N GLY A 226 22.31 -20.94 10.72
CA GLY A 226 21.16 -20.98 9.81
C GLY A 226 20.91 -19.64 9.10
N PHE A 227 20.97 -18.53 9.84
CA PHE A 227 20.83 -17.18 9.30
C PHE A 227 21.89 -16.91 8.22
N ASP A 228 23.17 -17.11 8.53
CA ASP A 228 24.28 -16.84 7.62
C ASP A 228 24.18 -17.66 6.32
N ALA A 229 23.70 -18.92 6.41
CA ALA A 229 23.52 -19.79 5.26
C ALA A 229 22.25 -19.46 4.44
N CYS A 230 21.16 -19.10 5.10
CA CYS A 230 19.84 -18.96 4.50
C CYS A 230 19.39 -17.50 4.31
N GLN A 231 20.24 -16.51 4.61
CA GLN A 231 19.90 -15.08 4.62
C GLN A 231 19.20 -14.61 3.34
N LYS A 232 19.60 -15.13 2.18
CA LYS A 232 19.01 -14.74 0.88
C LYS A 232 17.52 -15.08 0.78
N ILE A 233 17.08 -16.16 1.43
CA ILE A 233 15.69 -16.64 1.40
C ILE A 233 14.83 -15.94 2.48
N ILE A 234 15.45 -15.42 3.54
CA ILE A 234 14.76 -14.65 4.60
C ILE A 234 13.94 -13.50 4.02
N CYS A 235 14.52 -12.78 3.05
CA CYS A 235 13.82 -11.69 2.40
C CYS A 235 12.65 -12.19 1.54
N GLU A 236 12.79 -13.31 0.85
CA GLU A 236 11.73 -13.86 -0.02
C GLU A 236 10.48 -14.29 0.79
N VAL A 237 10.69 -14.94 1.94
CA VAL A 237 9.59 -15.49 2.75
C VAL A 237 8.84 -14.46 3.60
N GLN A 238 9.38 -13.25 3.79
CA GLN A 238 8.67 -12.19 4.51
C GLN A 238 7.34 -11.83 3.81
N GLY A 239 7.18 -12.23 2.54
CA GLY A 239 5.91 -12.11 1.84
C GLY A 239 5.59 -10.65 1.56
N TYR A 240 6.55 -9.93 0.99
CA TYR A 240 6.37 -8.53 0.66
C TYR A 240 5.15 -8.29 -0.21
N THR A 241 4.09 -7.76 0.40
CA THR A 241 2.95 -7.23 -0.32
C THR A 241 3.24 -5.77 -0.60
N GLY A 242 3.76 -5.47 -1.78
CA GLY A 242 3.87 -4.09 -2.23
C GLY A 242 2.49 -3.41 -2.33
N ASN A 243 2.48 -2.12 -2.60
CA ASN A 243 1.26 -1.36 -2.80
C ASN A 243 0.93 -1.25 -4.31
N PRO A 244 -0.02 -2.08 -4.81
CA PRO A 244 -0.35 -2.11 -6.23
C PRO A 244 -0.96 -0.80 -6.74
N ASP A 245 -1.38 0.12 -5.87
CA ASP A 245 -1.92 1.43 -6.27
C ASP A 245 -0.84 2.47 -6.55
N ILE A 246 0.41 2.22 -6.14
CA ILE A 246 1.53 3.17 -6.29
C ILE A 246 2.69 2.56 -7.09
N GLY A 247 3.07 1.32 -6.80
CA GLY A 247 4.15 0.59 -7.47
C GLY A 247 3.66 -0.39 -8.56
N GLY A 248 2.35 -0.62 -8.63
CA GLY A 248 1.70 -1.57 -9.52
C GLY A 248 1.98 -1.39 -11.01
N ILE A 249 1.92 -2.49 -11.78
CA ILE A 249 2.29 -2.48 -13.21
C ILE A 249 1.49 -1.47 -14.03
N GLY A 250 0.18 -1.35 -13.80
CA GLY A 250 -0.63 -0.39 -14.55
C GLY A 250 -0.43 1.06 -14.11
N VAL A 251 -0.02 1.30 -12.85
CA VAL A 251 0.33 2.64 -12.36
C VAL A 251 1.67 3.09 -12.95
N ILE A 252 2.69 2.22 -12.98
CA ILE A 252 3.94 2.49 -13.69
C ILE A 252 3.69 2.71 -15.20
N SER A 253 2.75 1.98 -15.79
CA SER A 253 2.33 2.21 -17.17
C SER A 253 1.69 3.60 -17.33
N SER A 254 0.88 4.03 -16.37
CA SER A 254 0.31 5.39 -16.34
C SER A 254 1.38 6.46 -16.25
N TYR A 255 2.40 6.29 -15.41
CA TYR A 255 3.56 7.20 -15.33
C TYR A 255 4.33 7.26 -16.66
N THR A 256 4.42 6.12 -17.36
CA THR A 256 5.07 6.05 -18.67
C THR A 256 4.26 6.81 -19.74
N VAL A 257 2.93 6.68 -19.72
CA VAL A 257 2.05 7.44 -20.62
C VAL A 257 2.12 8.93 -20.33
N GLU A 258 2.10 9.33 -19.05
CA GLU A 258 2.30 10.72 -18.63
C GLU A 258 3.62 11.28 -19.19
N ALA A 259 4.74 10.59 -18.92
CA ALA A 259 6.06 11.04 -19.35
C ALA A 259 6.16 11.19 -20.87
N ALA A 260 5.57 10.25 -21.62
CA ALA A 260 5.49 10.32 -23.07
C ALA A 260 4.65 11.51 -23.55
N LEU A 261 3.46 11.71 -22.99
CA LEU A 261 2.57 12.83 -23.35
C LEU A 261 3.23 14.17 -23.03
N VAL A 262 3.77 14.36 -21.82
CA VAL A 262 4.52 15.57 -21.43
C VAL A 262 5.62 15.89 -22.45
N THR A 263 6.42 14.88 -22.82
CA THR A 263 7.55 15.05 -23.74
C THR A 263 7.09 15.43 -25.15
N LEU A 264 6.07 14.75 -25.67
CA LEU A 264 5.49 15.05 -26.98
C LEU A 264 4.93 16.48 -27.02
N TYR A 265 4.25 16.91 -25.96
CA TYR A 265 3.70 18.26 -25.84
C TYR A 265 4.80 19.32 -25.75
N PHE A 266 5.83 19.06 -24.95
CA PHE A 266 6.98 19.95 -24.85
C PHE A 266 7.63 20.18 -26.22
N VAL A 267 7.83 19.12 -27.00
CA VAL A 267 8.38 19.23 -28.36
C VAL A 267 7.43 20.02 -29.26
N ALA A 268 6.13 19.69 -29.27
CA ALA A 268 5.14 20.34 -30.14
C ALA A 268 5.01 21.85 -29.86
N ILE A 269 4.88 22.24 -28.59
CA ILE A 269 4.70 23.64 -28.18
C ILE A 269 5.98 24.45 -28.45
N ASN A 270 7.15 23.92 -28.12
CA ASN A 270 8.40 24.65 -28.35
C ASN A 270 8.76 24.72 -29.84
N PHE A 271 8.41 23.70 -30.62
CA PHE A 271 8.51 23.75 -32.08
C PHE A 271 7.59 24.82 -32.67
N GLN A 272 6.35 24.94 -32.18
CA GLN A 272 5.43 26.01 -32.59
C GLN A 272 6.01 27.39 -32.26
N VAL A 273 6.49 27.61 -31.03
CA VAL A 273 7.09 28.89 -30.63
C VAL A 273 8.30 29.24 -31.49
N TRP A 274 9.14 28.26 -31.81
CA TRP A 274 10.28 28.44 -32.70
C TRP A 274 9.85 28.82 -34.13
N MET A 275 8.86 28.11 -34.69
CA MET A 275 8.30 28.42 -36.02
C MET A 275 7.68 29.82 -36.08
N GLU A 276 6.96 30.24 -35.03
CA GLU A 276 6.40 31.58 -34.92
C GLU A 276 7.51 32.65 -34.89
N GLY A 277 8.58 32.41 -34.11
CA GLY A 277 9.75 33.30 -34.06
C GLY A 277 10.52 33.37 -35.39
N ALA A 278 10.52 32.28 -36.17
CA ALA A 278 11.13 32.22 -37.50
C ALA A 278 10.25 32.80 -38.62
N GLY A 279 9.06 33.32 -38.31
CA GLY A 279 8.15 33.91 -39.30
C GLY A 279 7.34 32.90 -40.11
N TYR A 280 7.25 31.64 -39.67
CA TYR A 280 6.49 30.58 -40.34
C TYR A 280 5.10 30.34 -39.73
N LYS A 281 4.55 31.32 -39.02
CA LYS A 281 3.26 31.21 -38.32
C LYS A 281 2.13 30.72 -39.25
N ASP A 282 2.06 31.25 -40.46
CA ASP A 282 0.99 30.90 -41.43
C ASP A 282 1.12 29.49 -42.01
N LYS A 283 2.23 28.78 -41.77
CA LYS A 283 2.44 27.40 -42.22
C LYS A 283 1.87 26.36 -41.27
N ILE A 284 1.58 26.73 -40.02
CA ILE A 284 1.02 25.81 -39.04
C ILE A 284 -0.50 25.78 -39.26
N PRO A 285 -1.11 24.61 -39.55
CA PRO A 285 -2.55 24.54 -39.70
C PRO A 285 -3.26 25.00 -38.43
N ASP A 286 -4.18 25.97 -38.53
CA ASP A 286 -5.01 26.47 -37.41
C ASP A 286 -5.64 25.34 -36.59
N ARG A 287 -6.02 24.24 -37.27
CA ARG A 287 -6.61 23.06 -36.67
C ARG A 287 -5.66 22.38 -35.68
N MET A 288 -4.37 22.28 -36.04
CA MET A 288 -3.33 21.69 -35.20
C MET A 288 -3.05 22.58 -33.99
N GLN A 289 -3.00 23.90 -34.20
CA GLN A 289 -2.79 24.86 -33.09
C GLN A 289 -3.93 24.78 -32.07
N LYS A 290 -5.19 24.75 -32.53
CA LYS A 290 -6.36 24.59 -31.65
C LYS A 290 -6.35 23.26 -30.92
N ALA A 291 -6.00 22.17 -31.60
CA ALA A 291 -5.86 20.85 -30.99
C ALA A 291 -4.83 20.87 -29.85
N LEU A 292 -3.63 21.40 -30.13
CA LEU A 292 -2.54 21.47 -29.15
C LEU A 292 -2.90 22.34 -27.96
N VAL A 293 -3.51 23.51 -28.17
CA VAL A 293 -3.93 24.38 -27.07
C VAL A 293 -4.97 23.69 -26.19
N LYS A 294 -6.02 23.12 -26.78
CA LYS A 294 -7.09 22.48 -26.01
C LYS A 294 -6.58 21.28 -25.23
N ALA A 295 -5.80 20.41 -25.86
CA ALA A 295 -5.31 19.23 -25.19
C ALA A 295 -4.14 19.53 -24.23
N SER A 296 -3.40 20.63 -24.41
CA SER A 296 -2.46 21.13 -23.38
C SER A 296 -3.19 21.58 -22.11
N ASP A 297 -4.37 22.18 -22.25
CA ASP A 297 -5.21 22.56 -21.13
C ASP A 297 -5.66 21.27 -20.39
N GLU A 298 -6.26 20.30 -21.08
CA GLU A 298 -6.74 19.06 -20.46
C GLU A 298 -5.61 18.25 -19.80
N LEU A 299 -4.45 18.19 -20.46
CA LEU A 299 -3.30 17.46 -19.94
C LEU A 299 -2.72 18.13 -18.68
N ALA A 300 -2.69 19.46 -18.63
CA ALA A 300 -2.28 20.19 -17.43
C ALA A 300 -3.26 20.01 -16.27
N ASP A 301 -4.58 19.89 -16.53
CA ASP A 301 -5.56 19.53 -15.50
C ASP A 301 -5.31 18.10 -14.99
N GLY A 302 -5.10 17.15 -15.91
CA GLY A 302 -4.75 15.78 -15.58
C GLY A 302 -3.52 15.69 -14.67
N ALA A 303 -2.43 16.39 -15.03
CA ALA A 303 -1.21 16.42 -14.24
C ALA A 303 -1.38 17.09 -12.85
N LEU A 304 -2.20 18.14 -12.75
CA LEU A 304 -2.52 18.77 -11.46
C LEU A 304 -3.28 17.81 -10.55
N PHE A 305 -4.34 17.17 -11.06
CA PHE A 305 -5.11 16.20 -10.29
C PHE A 305 -4.25 15.01 -9.89
N PHE A 306 -3.47 14.49 -10.82
CA PHE A 306 -2.57 13.37 -10.59
C PHE A 306 -1.50 13.69 -9.54
N SER A 307 -0.85 14.86 -9.62
CA SER A 307 0.13 15.31 -8.63
C SER A 307 -0.49 15.50 -7.24
N LEU A 308 -1.70 16.07 -7.18
CA LEU A 308 -2.43 16.21 -5.92
C LEU A 308 -2.81 14.84 -5.34
N SER A 309 -3.26 13.91 -6.18
CA SER A 309 -3.61 12.55 -5.76
C SER A 309 -2.42 11.78 -5.23
N ILE A 310 -1.27 11.80 -5.92
CA ILE A 310 -0.04 11.17 -5.45
C ILE A 310 0.43 11.84 -4.16
N SER A 311 0.51 13.18 -4.11
CA SER A 311 0.91 13.86 -2.88
C SER A 311 -0.05 13.50 -1.73
N THR A 312 -1.36 13.46 -1.93
CA THR A 312 -2.31 13.04 -0.88
C THR A 312 -2.10 11.58 -0.45
N ALA A 313 -1.91 10.66 -1.40
CA ALA A 313 -1.63 9.26 -1.13
C ALA A 313 -0.35 9.07 -0.29
N GLY A 314 0.60 10.00 -0.40
CA GLY A 314 1.81 10.03 0.43
C GLY A 314 1.56 10.19 1.90
N TRP A 315 0.53 10.94 2.29
CA TRP A 315 0.19 11.06 3.70
C TRP A 315 -0.39 9.76 4.23
N VAL A 316 -1.22 9.09 3.44
CA VAL A 316 -1.76 7.78 3.78
C VAL A 316 -0.63 6.78 3.90
N SER A 317 0.23 6.67 2.88
CA SER A 317 1.40 5.78 2.89
C SER A 317 2.40 6.13 3.99
N PHE A 318 2.55 7.39 4.38
CA PHE A 318 3.39 7.75 5.52
C PHE A 318 2.83 7.22 6.84
N VAL A 319 1.51 7.35 7.05
CA VAL A 319 0.84 6.92 8.28
C VAL A 319 0.68 5.39 8.34
N SER A 320 0.39 4.76 7.21
CA SER A 320 0.19 3.30 7.11
C SER A 320 1.48 2.54 6.79
N GLY A 321 2.52 3.23 6.34
CA GLY A 321 3.69 2.64 5.70
C GLY A 321 4.46 1.74 6.66
N THR A 322 4.51 0.48 6.32
CA THR A 322 5.24 -0.56 7.05
C THR A 322 6.56 -0.92 6.38
N SER A 323 6.83 -0.36 5.18
CA SER A 323 7.89 -0.82 4.30
C SER A 323 8.76 0.32 3.75
N TYR A 324 10.08 0.11 3.75
CA TYR A 324 11.09 0.91 3.10
C TYR A 324 10.92 0.95 1.57
N TYR A 325 10.52 -0.17 0.96
CA TYR A 325 10.17 -0.20 -0.46
C TYR A 325 9.06 0.80 -0.79
N GLU A 326 7.96 0.81 -0.04
CA GLU A 326 6.85 1.74 -0.25
C GLU A 326 7.32 3.19 -0.12
N LYS A 327 8.14 3.50 0.89
CA LYS A 327 8.78 4.82 1.05
C LYS A 327 9.54 5.25 -0.20
N LEU A 328 10.35 4.37 -0.78
CA LEU A 328 11.15 4.68 -1.98
C LEU A 328 10.27 4.89 -3.21
N VAL A 329 9.35 3.97 -3.49
CA VAL A 329 8.44 4.08 -4.64
C VAL A 329 7.59 5.34 -4.53
N PHE A 330 7.07 5.62 -3.33
CA PHE A 330 6.26 6.81 -3.09
C PHE A 330 7.05 8.09 -3.35
N THR A 331 8.26 8.19 -2.79
CA THR A 331 9.12 9.36 -2.96
C THR A 331 9.43 9.60 -4.43
N SER A 332 9.83 8.56 -5.18
CA SER A 332 10.08 8.67 -6.62
C SER A 332 8.82 9.00 -7.44
N ALA A 333 7.67 8.41 -7.11
CA ALA A 333 6.40 8.73 -7.77
C ALA A 333 6.02 10.21 -7.58
N ASN A 334 6.24 10.75 -6.38
CA ASN A 334 5.98 12.16 -6.11
C ASN A 334 6.95 13.08 -6.87
N VAL A 335 8.24 12.74 -6.94
CA VAL A 335 9.21 13.50 -7.76
C VAL A 335 8.82 13.47 -9.23
N LEU A 336 8.40 12.32 -9.75
CA LEU A 336 7.94 12.15 -11.12
C LEU A 336 6.72 13.04 -11.41
N ALA A 337 5.70 13.00 -10.56
CA ALA A 337 4.49 13.80 -10.71
C ALA A 337 4.78 15.31 -10.66
N LEU A 338 5.60 15.76 -9.71
CA LEU A 338 6.04 17.16 -9.63
C LEU A 338 6.83 17.58 -10.87
N SER A 339 7.69 16.70 -11.39
CA SER A 339 8.46 16.96 -12.61
C SER A 339 7.53 17.13 -13.82
N ALA A 340 6.52 16.27 -13.97
CA ALA A 340 5.50 16.41 -15.00
C ALA A 340 4.74 17.73 -14.85
N LEU A 341 4.31 18.08 -13.62
CA LEU A 341 3.64 19.34 -13.32
C LEU A 341 4.50 20.56 -13.72
N PHE A 342 5.81 20.54 -13.43
CA PHE A 342 6.70 21.64 -13.83
C PHE A 342 6.90 21.74 -15.33
N ALA A 343 6.98 20.60 -16.02
CA ALA A 343 7.00 20.60 -17.47
C ALA A 343 5.73 21.26 -18.05
N PHE A 344 4.55 20.98 -17.45
CA PHE A 344 3.28 21.61 -17.82
C PHE A 344 3.18 23.08 -17.46
N LEU A 345 3.74 23.51 -16.33
CA LEU A 345 3.62 24.90 -15.88
C LEU A 345 4.22 25.90 -16.87
N GLY A 346 5.25 25.50 -17.60
CA GLY A 346 5.80 26.30 -18.70
C GLY A 346 4.93 26.33 -19.97
N MET A 347 3.93 25.45 -20.09
CA MET A 347 3.09 25.34 -21.29
C MET A 347 1.76 26.11 -21.20
N PHE A 348 1.39 26.65 -20.03
CA PHE A 348 0.15 27.40 -19.89
C PHE A 348 0.06 28.60 -20.83
N THR A 349 -0.95 28.59 -21.69
CA THR A 349 -1.31 29.76 -22.50
C THR A 349 -1.92 30.85 -21.61
N ALA A 350 -1.76 32.12 -22.01
CA ALA A 350 -2.36 33.24 -21.29
C ALA A 350 -3.91 33.13 -21.21
N GLU A 351 -4.52 32.51 -22.22
CA GLU A 351 -5.97 32.33 -22.30
C GLU A 351 -6.47 31.23 -21.35
N GLY A 352 -5.77 30.09 -21.29
CA GLY A 352 -6.06 29.03 -20.31
C GLY A 352 -5.94 29.53 -18.86
N ARG A 353 -4.91 30.35 -18.58
CA ARG A 353 -4.70 30.94 -17.25
C ARG A 353 -5.85 31.85 -16.81
N LYS A 354 -6.36 32.68 -17.72
CA LYS A 354 -7.50 33.57 -17.45
C LYS A 354 -8.78 32.78 -17.18
N ARG A 355 -8.99 31.66 -17.89
CA ARG A 355 -10.18 30.80 -17.74
C ARG A 355 -10.24 30.10 -16.39
N ARG A 356 -9.10 29.63 -15.88
CA ARG A 356 -9.01 28.85 -14.62
C ARG A 356 -8.98 29.71 -13.36
N GLY A 357 -8.78 31.01 -13.50
CA GLY A 357 -8.52 31.91 -12.38
C GLY A 357 -7.11 31.71 -11.87
N GLU A 358 -6.22 32.65 -12.18
CA GLU A 358 -4.78 32.55 -11.90
C GLU A 358 -4.47 32.24 -10.44
N TYR A 359 -5.31 32.74 -9.52
CA TYR A 359 -5.20 32.51 -8.09
C TYR A 359 -5.47 31.06 -7.68
N ILE A 360 -6.46 30.40 -8.28
CA ILE A 360 -6.82 29.01 -7.92
C ILE A 360 -5.66 28.10 -8.32
N LEU A 361 -5.15 28.25 -9.54
CA LEU A 361 -4.01 27.51 -10.04
C LEU A 361 -2.77 27.72 -9.15
N ALA A 362 -2.44 28.98 -8.82
CA ALA A 362 -1.31 29.29 -7.96
C ALA A 362 -1.45 28.69 -6.55
N VAL A 363 -2.66 28.71 -5.98
CA VAL A 363 -2.95 28.10 -4.66
C VAL A 363 -2.79 26.58 -4.72
N MET A 364 -3.30 25.92 -5.77
CA MET A 364 -3.15 24.46 -5.92
C MET A 364 -1.69 24.04 -6.04
N ILE A 365 -0.90 24.74 -6.87
CA ILE A 365 0.53 24.45 -7.01
C ILE A 365 1.24 24.68 -5.68
N ALA A 366 0.95 25.80 -5.00
CA ALA A 366 1.56 26.07 -3.70
C ALA A 366 1.20 24.99 -2.66
N ALA A 367 -0.03 24.48 -2.67
CA ALA A 367 -0.47 23.38 -1.82
C ALA A 367 0.33 22.10 -2.12
N ILE A 368 0.37 21.66 -3.38
CA ILE A 368 1.12 20.47 -3.83
C ILE A 368 2.60 20.56 -3.45
N LEU A 369 3.24 21.71 -3.68
CA LEU A 369 4.65 21.91 -3.34
C LEU A 369 4.90 21.91 -1.83
N THR A 370 3.99 22.51 -1.06
CA THR A 370 4.12 22.55 0.40
C THR A 370 3.91 21.16 0.98
N GLU A 371 2.86 20.45 0.56
CA GLU A 371 2.58 19.08 0.99
C GLU A 371 3.75 18.15 0.65
N SER A 372 4.23 18.19 -0.60
CA SER A 372 5.38 17.39 -1.04
C SER A 372 6.65 17.70 -0.27
N ALA A 373 6.95 18.99 -0.02
CA ALA A 373 8.14 19.38 0.74
C ALA A 373 8.06 18.92 2.20
N VAL A 374 6.89 19.04 2.84
CA VAL A 374 6.70 18.59 4.22
C VAL A 374 6.83 17.07 4.29
N GLN A 375 6.15 16.32 3.41
CA GLN A 375 6.26 14.87 3.34
C GLN A 375 7.71 14.43 3.19
N TYR A 376 8.43 15.06 2.25
CA TYR A 376 9.82 14.78 2.01
C TYR A 376 10.69 15.00 3.27
N ILE A 377 10.53 16.14 3.94
CA ILE A 377 11.25 16.44 5.19
C ILE A 377 10.94 15.40 6.28
N VAL A 378 9.68 14.99 6.39
CA VAL A 378 9.25 13.98 7.37
C VAL A 378 9.88 12.63 7.05
N TYR A 379 9.84 12.19 5.78
CA TYR A 379 10.48 10.95 5.33
C TYR A 379 11.99 10.93 5.56
N MET A 380 12.67 12.07 5.39
CA MET A 380 14.11 12.20 5.66
C MET A 380 14.46 12.13 7.15
N ARG A 381 13.50 12.49 8.02
CA ARG A 381 13.71 12.47 9.47
C ARG A 381 13.46 11.10 10.07
N GLU A 382 12.66 10.26 9.42
CA GLU A 382 12.48 8.87 9.85
C GLU A 382 13.73 8.04 9.55
N PRO A 383 14.33 7.39 10.56
CA PRO A 383 15.50 6.57 10.33
C PRO A 383 15.09 5.32 9.55
N ASN A 384 15.93 4.92 8.58
CA ASN A 384 15.55 3.84 7.65
C ASN A 384 15.50 2.47 8.31
N ASP A 385 16.19 2.28 9.44
CA ASP A 385 16.17 1.06 10.26
C ASP A 385 14.83 0.82 10.96
N LYS A 386 13.92 1.80 10.93
CA LYS A 386 12.53 1.64 11.40
C LYS A 386 11.74 0.61 10.59
N TYR A 387 12.10 0.38 9.33
CA TYR A 387 11.36 -0.53 8.45
C TYR A 387 12.02 -1.90 8.43
N ASP A 388 11.24 -2.96 8.68
CA ASP A 388 11.74 -4.33 8.78
C ASP A 388 12.42 -4.82 7.49
N ASP A 389 11.93 -4.35 6.34
CA ASP A 389 12.43 -4.70 5.01
C ASP A 389 13.70 -3.93 4.61
N TYR A 390 14.12 -2.91 5.37
CA TYR A 390 15.30 -2.11 5.06
C TYR A 390 16.57 -2.96 4.98
N ALA A 391 16.76 -3.88 5.93
CA ALA A 391 17.96 -4.72 5.97
C ALA A 391 18.08 -5.65 4.74
N CYS A 392 16.95 -6.13 4.25
CA CYS A 392 16.88 -6.92 3.02
C CYS A 392 17.11 -6.09 1.77
N LEU A 393 16.47 -4.93 1.69
CA LEU A 393 16.43 -4.13 0.48
C LEU A 393 17.65 -3.25 0.28
N HIS A 394 18.20 -2.68 1.36
CA HIS A 394 19.29 -1.70 1.26
C HIS A 394 20.53 -2.28 0.58
N LEU A 395 20.93 -3.50 0.96
CA LEU A 395 22.08 -4.19 0.37
C LEU A 395 21.84 -4.49 -1.12
N GLN A 396 20.65 -4.99 -1.46
CA GLN A 396 20.28 -5.30 -2.84
C GLN A 396 20.23 -4.05 -3.73
N PHE A 397 19.73 -2.93 -3.19
CA PHE A 397 19.75 -1.65 -3.88
C PHE A 397 21.18 -1.14 -4.08
N GLN A 398 22.04 -1.24 -3.06
CA GLN A 398 23.43 -0.82 -3.16
C GLN A 398 24.22 -1.63 -4.19
N ASP A 399 24.03 -2.96 -4.21
CA ASP A 399 24.69 -3.87 -5.16
C ASP A 399 24.29 -3.58 -6.60
N GLU A 400 23.02 -3.19 -6.81
CA GLU A 400 22.52 -2.78 -8.13
C GLU A 400 22.88 -1.32 -8.47
N GLY A 401 23.63 -0.61 -7.62
CA GLY A 401 24.04 0.78 -7.85
C GLY A 401 22.90 1.79 -7.75
N TYR A 402 21.88 1.50 -6.93
CA TYR A 402 20.85 2.46 -6.56
C TYR A 402 21.35 3.29 -5.37
N HIS A 403 21.46 4.62 -5.57
CA HIS A 403 21.91 5.55 -4.55
C HIS A 403 20.77 6.52 -4.18
N PRO A 404 20.06 6.30 -3.05
CA PRO A 404 18.91 7.12 -2.68
C PRO A 404 19.24 8.61 -2.60
N THR A 405 20.45 8.97 -2.15
CA THR A 405 20.94 10.35 -2.02
C THR A 405 20.89 11.17 -3.31
N ILE A 406 21.04 10.53 -4.48
CA ILE A 406 20.96 11.22 -5.78
C ILE A 406 19.54 11.76 -5.99
N PHE A 407 18.52 10.97 -5.64
CA PHE A 407 17.11 11.34 -5.77
C PHE A 407 16.73 12.45 -4.82
N GLU A 408 17.25 12.38 -3.59
CA GLU A 408 17.06 13.44 -2.62
C GLU A 408 17.57 14.77 -3.15
N ALA A 409 18.75 14.74 -3.76
CA ALA A 409 19.32 15.91 -4.41
C ALA A 409 18.49 16.36 -5.62
N LEU A 410 17.98 15.45 -6.46
CA LEU A 410 17.13 15.79 -7.61
C LEU A 410 15.80 16.43 -7.18
N PHE A 411 15.17 15.93 -6.13
CA PHE A 411 13.96 16.53 -5.57
C PHE A 411 14.20 17.96 -5.10
N PHE A 412 15.22 18.18 -4.26
CA PHE A 412 15.54 19.52 -3.77
C PHE A 412 16.02 20.45 -4.88
N LEU A 413 16.71 19.93 -5.90
CA LEU A 413 17.08 20.68 -7.09
C LEU A 413 15.83 21.18 -7.82
N LEU A 414 14.85 20.31 -8.09
CA LEU A 414 13.60 20.70 -8.75
C LEU A 414 12.79 21.67 -7.91
N LEU A 415 12.67 21.42 -6.61
CA LEU A 415 11.99 22.34 -5.69
C LEU A 415 12.67 23.71 -5.70
N GLY A 416 14.00 23.75 -5.60
CA GLY A 416 14.79 24.98 -5.68
C GLY A 416 14.61 25.72 -7.00
N LEU A 417 14.69 25.00 -8.13
CA LEU A 417 14.45 25.55 -9.47
C LEU A 417 13.03 26.11 -9.59
N SER A 418 12.03 25.47 -9.00
CA SER A 418 10.65 25.93 -9.04
C SER A 418 10.40 27.20 -8.24
N VAL A 419 11.00 27.32 -7.05
CA VAL A 419 10.95 28.52 -6.24
C VAL A 419 11.62 29.68 -6.99
N LEU A 420 12.79 29.43 -7.57
CA LEU A 420 13.49 30.42 -8.39
C LEU A 420 12.66 30.85 -9.61
N ALA A 421 12.05 29.89 -10.32
CA ALA A 421 11.17 30.17 -11.45
C ALA A 421 9.95 31.01 -11.05
N GLY A 422 9.33 30.70 -9.90
CA GLY A 422 8.23 31.47 -9.34
C GLY A 422 8.63 32.90 -9.00
N ILE A 423 9.78 33.10 -8.36
CA ILE A 423 10.32 34.44 -8.05
C ILE A 423 10.57 35.24 -9.33
N VAL A 424 11.21 34.64 -10.33
CA VAL A 424 11.47 35.26 -11.64
C VAL A 424 10.15 35.61 -12.34
N GLY A 425 9.18 34.70 -12.32
CA GLY A 425 7.84 34.91 -12.90
C GLY A 425 7.09 36.06 -12.25
N ILE A 426 7.06 36.13 -10.91
CA ILE A 426 6.44 37.23 -10.16
C ILE A 426 7.13 38.56 -10.48
N PHE A 427 8.46 38.57 -10.50
CA PHE A 427 9.23 39.76 -10.83
C PHE A 427 8.94 40.24 -12.27
N TRP A 428 8.81 39.31 -13.21
CA TRP A 428 8.45 39.59 -14.59
C TRP A 428 7.04 40.17 -14.71
N LEU A 429 6.04 39.54 -14.09
CA LEU A 429 4.65 40.03 -14.09
C LEU A 429 4.58 41.46 -13.54
N ARG A 430 5.25 41.74 -12.41
CA ARG A 430 5.31 43.10 -11.84
C ARG A 430 5.98 44.11 -12.76
N ARG A 431 7.00 43.71 -13.52
CA ARG A 431 7.65 44.59 -14.49
C ARG A 431 6.77 44.85 -15.71
N LYS A 432 6.05 43.83 -16.18
CA LYS A 432 5.09 43.94 -17.28
C LYS A 432 3.95 44.89 -16.92
N ASP A 433 3.30 44.71 -15.77
CA ASP A 433 2.22 45.58 -15.30
C ASP A 433 2.67 47.05 -15.21
N LYS A 434 3.88 47.29 -14.69
CA LYS A 434 4.46 48.64 -14.65
C LYS A 434 4.74 49.21 -16.03
N ALA A 435 5.17 48.40 -16.99
CA ALA A 435 5.42 48.84 -18.36
C ALA A 435 4.09 49.21 -19.06
N GLU A 436 3.05 48.40 -18.89
CA GLU A 436 1.71 48.65 -19.42
C GLU A 436 1.04 49.86 -18.76
N ALA A 437 1.15 50.03 -17.44
CA ALA A 437 0.65 51.20 -16.73
C ALA A 437 1.35 52.51 -17.17
N ARG A 438 2.65 52.46 -17.46
CA ARG A 438 3.38 53.61 -18.04
C ARG A 438 2.95 53.89 -19.47
N ALA A 439 2.70 52.84 -20.26
CA ALA A 439 2.22 52.99 -21.63
C ALA A 439 0.81 53.60 -21.69
N SER A 440 -0.09 53.20 -20.78
CA SER A 440 -1.44 53.77 -20.68
C SER A 440 -1.44 55.19 -20.12
N SER A 441 -0.53 55.51 -19.18
CA SER A 441 -0.40 56.86 -18.64
C SER A 441 0.14 57.88 -19.65
N HIS A 442 0.91 57.46 -20.66
CA HIS A 442 1.55 58.38 -21.62
C HIS A 442 0.71 58.68 -22.88
N ASN A 443 -0.54 58.20 -22.92
CA ASN A 443 -1.44 58.32 -24.08
C ASN A 443 -2.08 59.70 -24.29
N SER A 444 -1.62 60.74 -23.59
CA SER A 444 -2.32 62.02 -23.63
C SER A 444 -1.81 63.08 -24.62
N THR A 445 -0.58 63.07 -25.16
CA THR A 445 -0.23 64.10 -26.20
C THR A 445 1.11 63.99 -26.94
N ALA A 446 2.05 63.10 -26.55
CA ALA A 446 3.39 63.14 -27.14
C ALA A 446 3.55 62.15 -28.31
N THR A 447 3.80 62.67 -29.52
CA THR A 447 4.28 61.93 -30.69
C THR A 447 5.69 61.38 -30.44
N VAL A 448 5.79 60.32 -29.64
CA VAL A 448 7.07 59.67 -29.34
C VAL A 448 7.39 58.66 -30.45
N HIS A 449 8.56 58.83 -31.07
CA HIS A 449 9.09 57.95 -32.11
C HIS A 449 9.13 56.48 -31.66
N PRO A 450 8.66 55.53 -32.50
CA PRO A 450 8.48 54.11 -32.12
C PRO A 450 9.77 53.27 -32.00
N LEU A 451 10.93 53.77 -32.44
CA LEU A 451 12.11 52.90 -32.65
C LEU A 451 12.81 52.39 -31.37
N GLY A 452 12.67 53.05 -30.22
CA GLY A 452 13.43 52.69 -29.00
C GLY A 452 12.70 51.79 -28.00
N ARG A 453 11.38 51.62 -28.14
CA ARG A 453 10.55 50.93 -27.13
C ARG A 453 10.49 49.42 -27.38
N ASP A 454 10.61 48.97 -28.62
CA ASP A 454 10.49 47.56 -28.99
C ASP A 454 11.70 46.71 -28.55
N VAL A 455 12.91 47.27 -28.59
CA VAL A 455 14.15 46.51 -28.32
C VAL A 455 14.20 45.97 -26.88
N ARG A 456 13.78 46.76 -25.88
CA ARG A 456 13.89 46.35 -24.46
C ARG A 456 12.87 45.30 -24.05
N VAL A 457 11.68 45.29 -24.66
CA VAL A 457 10.63 44.31 -24.39
C VAL A 457 11.01 42.95 -25.00
N GLN A 458 11.52 42.97 -26.23
CA GLN A 458 11.94 41.75 -26.95
C GLN A 458 13.06 40.98 -26.25
N THR A 459 14.06 41.68 -25.69
CA THR A 459 15.12 41.02 -24.91
C THR A 459 14.55 40.26 -23.71
N ILE A 460 13.64 40.88 -22.95
CA ILE A 460 13.09 40.28 -21.72
C ILE A 460 12.26 39.03 -22.05
N ASP A 461 11.43 39.08 -23.10
CA ASP A 461 10.62 37.92 -23.52
C ASP A 461 11.49 36.75 -23.99
N THR A 462 12.64 37.04 -24.61
CA THR A 462 13.63 36.02 -25.01
C THR A 462 14.24 35.32 -23.79
N TRP A 463 14.63 36.08 -22.76
CA TRP A 463 15.15 35.51 -21.51
C TRP A 463 14.12 34.64 -20.79
N VAL A 464 12.87 35.12 -20.67
CA VAL A 464 11.80 34.35 -20.02
C VAL A 464 11.52 33.05 -20.78
N THR A 465 11.46 33.11 -22.11
CA THR A 465 11.27 31.93 -22.95
C THR A 465 12.42 30.94 -22.79
N GLY A 466 13.67 31.43 -22.80
CA GLY A 466 14.85 30.60 -22.58
C GLY A 466 14.87 29.93 -21.20
N THR A 467 14.62 30.69 -20.13
CA THR A 467 14.54 30.15 -18.76
C THR A 467 13.43 29.12 -18.63
N ARG A 468 12.26 29.37 -19.23
CA ARG A 468 11.13 28.43 -19.25
C ARG A 468 11.51 27.11 -19.92
N ILE A 469 12.08 27.16 -21.13
CA ILE A 469 12.51 25.96 -21.87
C ILE A 469 13.56 25.19 -21.08
N PHE A 470 14.51 25.89 -20.44
CA PHE A 470 15.53 25.26 -19.61
C PHE A 470 14.91 24.48 -18.44
N ILE A 471 14.01 25.10 -17.67
CA ILE A 471 13.32 24.45 -16.54
C ILE A 471 12.53 23.24 -17.01
N GLN A 472 11.78 23.37 -18.11
CA GLN A 472 11.01 22.25 -18.68
C GLN A 472 11.91 21.10 -19.12
N THR A 473 13.05 21.41 -19.75
CA THR A 473 14.03 20.39 -20.16
C THR A 473 14.56 19.65 -18.94
N VAL A 474 14.95 20.37 -17.88
CA VAL A 474 15.43 19.76 -16.64
C VAL A 474 14.34 18.88 -16.02
N ALA A 475 13.11 19.38 -15.92
CA ALA A 475 11.98 18.63 -15.37
C ALA A 475 11.71 17.34 -16.17
N ILE A 476 11.73 17.39 -17.51
CA ILE A 476 11.56 16.20 -18.35
C ILE A 476 12.69 15.20 -18.14
N VAL A 477 13.94 15.65 -18.07
CA VAL A 477 15.08 14.77 -17.80
C VAL A 477 14.92 14.08 -16.45
N VAL A 478 14.57 14.82 -15.39
CA VAL A 478 14.36 14.23 -14.06
C VAL A 478 13.19 13.23 -14.09
N MET A 479 12.06 13.58 -14.69
CA MET A 479 10.90 12.70 -14.84
C MET A 479 11.26 11.35 -15.50
N TRP A 480 12.03 11.35 -16.60
CA TRP A 480 12.45 10.12 -17.27
C TRP A 480 13.46 9.32 -16.44
N VAL A 481 14.38 10.00 -15.74
CA VAL A 481 15.32 9.37 -14.82
C VAL A 481 14.56 8.65 -13.69
N GLU A 482 13.62 9.35 -13.03
CA GLU A 482 12.75 8.77 -12.00
C GLU A 482 11.95 7.57 -12.52
N LEU A 483 11.40 7.66 -13.73
CA LEU A 483 10.64 6.56 -14.33
C LEU A 483 11.52 5.31 -14.52
N VAL A 484 12.73 5.48 -15.06
CA VAL A 484 13.70 4.36 -15.21
C VAL A 484 14.03 3.76 -13.85
N TYR A 485 14.15 4.59 -12.82
CA TYR A 485 14.42 4.11 -11.48
C TYR A 485 13.25 3.39 -10.84
N LEU A 486 12.02 3.86 -10.99
CA LEU A 486 10.83 3.13 -10.54
C LEU A 486 10.76 1.73 -11.16
N TRP A 487 11.05 1.63 -12.47
CA TRP A 487 11.19 0.33 -13.15
C TRP A 487 12.30 -0.54 -12.52
N LYS A 488 13.44 0.05 -12.19
CA LYS A 488 14.56 -0.66 -11.56
C LYS A 488 14.22 -1.13 -10.14
N ILE A 489 13.65 -0.27 -9.30
CA ILE A 489 13.23 -0.59 -7.94
C ILE A 489 12.21 -1.75 -7.98
N ARG A 490 11.22 -1.65 -8.87
CA ARG A 490 10.24 -2.72 -9.10
C ARG A 490 10.88 -4.02 -9.59
N GLY A 491 11.86 -3.95 -10.48
CA GLY A 491 12.59 -5.13 -10.97
C GLY A 491 13.40 -5.83 -9.87
N ILE A 492 14.04 -5.05 -8.99
CA ILE A 492 14.72 -5.57 -7.80
C ILE A 492 13.70 -6.25 -6.89
N MET A 493 12.60 -5.57 -6.59
CA MET A 493 11.57 -6.07 -5.69
C MET A 493 10.89 -7.35 -6.21
N SER A 494 10.59 -7.42 -7.50
CA SER A 494 10.02 -8.62 -8.11
C SER A 494 10.95 -9.84 -8.05
N ARG A 495 12.27 -9.64 -8.00
CA ARG A 495 13.23 -10.75 -7.82
C ARG A 495 13.35 -11.18 -6.36
N ILE A 496 13.23 -10.24 -5.43
CA ILE A 496 13.32 -10.52 -3.98
C ILE A 496 12.03 -11.18 -3.48
N ALA A 497 10.87 -10.62 -3.81
CA ALA A 497 9.58 -11.11 -3.36
C ALA A 497 9.10 -12.37 -4.11
N GLY A 498 9.77 -12.75 -5.20
CA GLY A 498 9.47 -13.96 -5.95
C GLY A 498 7.99 -14.07 -6.34
N ALA A 499 7.39 -15.23 -6.06
CA ALA A 499 6.00 -15.54 -6.44
C ALA A 499 4.94 -14.78 -5.62
N THR A 500 5.28 -14.25 -4.45
CA THR A 500 4.33 -13.51 -3.60
C THR A 500 4.16 -12.05 -4.02
N TRP A 501 4.85 -11.62 -5.09
CA TRP A 501 4.83 -10.24 -5.56
C TRP A 501 3.50 -9.83 -6.19
N SER A 502 2.60 -9.26 -5.38
CA SER A 502 1.25 -8.86 -5.78
C SER A 502 1.22 -7.76 -6.85
N GLU A 503 2.18 -6.84 -6.82
CA GLU A 503 2.21 -5.72 -7.77
C GLU A 503 2.50 -6.15 -9.22
N GLY A 504 2.95 -7.39 -9.43
CA GLY A 504 3.08 -8.03 -10.74
C GLY A 504 1.76 -8.15 -11.50
N THR A 505 0.62 -8.05 -10.81
CA THR A 505 -0.70 -8.29 -11.36
C THR A 505 -1.46 -7.00 -11.66
N TRP A 506 -2.31 -7.03 -12.68
CA TRP A 506 -3.18 -5.91 -13.05
C TRP A 506 -4.40 -5.83 -12.12
N GLY A 507 -4.54 -4.70 -11.45
CA GLY A 507 -5.74 -4.37 -10.65
C GLY A 507 -6.71 -3.45 -11.40
N PHE A 508 -7.97 -3.41 -10.96
CA PHE A 508 -8.99 -2.50 -11.52
C PHE A 508 -8.58 -1.03 -11.40
N GLY A 509 -8.08 -0.61 -10.22
CA GLY A 509 -7.58 0.76 -10.00
C GLY A 509 -6.45 1.14 -10.95
N GLN A 510 -5.56 0.19 -11.27
CA GLN A 510 -4.46 0.41 -12.20
C GLN A 510 -4.94 0.61 -13.66
N ILE A 511 -6.02 -0.08 -14.06
CA ILE A 511 -6.64 0.15 -15.37
C ILE A 511 -7.27 1.55 -15.41
N LEU A 512 -7.99 1.94 -14.34
CA LEU A 512 -8.58 3.28 -14.23
C LEU A 512 -7.52 4.39 -14.26
N ALA A 513 -6.33 4.16 -13.68
CA ALA A 513 -5.24 5.13 -13.71
C ALA A 513 -4.80 5.51 -15.14
N LEU A 514 -4.93 4.61 -16.12
CA LEU A 514 -4.64 4.91 -17.53
C LEU A 514 -5.70 5.81 -18.17
N PHE A 515 -6.95 5.73 -17.71
CA PHE A 515 -8.05 6.54 -18.25
C PHE A 515 -7.91 8.02 -17.91
N ILE A 516 -7.07 8.40 -16.95
CA ILE A 516 -6.78 9.81 -16.66
C ILE A 516 -6.13 10.52 -17.87
N TRP A 517 -5.44 9.76 -18.72
CA TRP A 517 -4.77 10.25 -19.93
C TRP A 517 -5.61 10.10 -21.20
N LEU A 518 -6.79 9.47 -21.11
CA LEU A 518 -7.65 9.27 -22.27
C LEU A 518 -8.23 10.60 -22.81
N PRO A 519 -8.75 11.53 -21.98
CA PRO A 519 -9.30 12.80 -22.49
C PRO A 519 -8.35 13.56 -23.41
N PRO A 520 -7.09 13.88 -23.04
CA PRO A 520 -6.21 14.63 -23.92
C PRO A 520 -5.90 13.88 -25.23
N ILE A 521 -5.83 12.54 -25.21
CA ILE A 521 -5.65 11.74 -26.43
C ILE A 521 -6.88 11.84 -27.35
N VAL A 522 -8.07 11.66 -26.78
CA VAL A 522 -9.34 11.76 -27.52
C VAL A 522 -9.50 13.15 -28.11
N ASP A 523 -9.11 14.19 -27.38
CA ASP A 523 -9.19 15.57 -27.83
C ASP A 523 -8.25 15.85 -29.01
N ILE A 524 -7.00 15.40 -28.94
CA ILE A 524 -6.05 15.50 -30.07
C ILE A 524 -6.61 14.81 -31.30
N LEU A 525 -7.04 13.54 -31.15
CA LEU A 525 -7.57 12.74 -32.25
C LEU A 525 -8.88 13.32 -32.80
N GLY A 526 -9.76 13.80 -31.93
CA GLY A 526 -11.00 14.46 -32.31
C GLY A 526 -10.73 15.70 -33.14
N TRP A 527 -9.86 16.59 -32.67
CA TRP A 527 -9.51 17.78 -33.43
C TRP A 527 -8.79 17.49 -34.74
N LEU A 528 -7.96 16.44 -34.83
CA LEU A 528 -7.23 16.09 -36.06
C LEU A 528 -8.08 15.33 -37.07
N LEU A 529 -8.95 14.41 -36.62
CA LEU A 529 -9.67 13.48 -37.48
C LEU A 529 -11.10 13.94 -37.76
N LEU A 530 -11.82 14.49 -36.77
CA LEU A 530 -13.24 14.82 -36.90
C LEU A 530 -13.48 16.21 -37.49
N PRO A 531 -14.41 16.36 -38.46
CA PRO A 531 -14.71 17.65 -39.05
C PRO A 531 -15.26 18.65 -38.00
N GLU A 532 -14.99 19.94 -38.17
CA GLU A 532 -15.30 21.00 -37.17
C GLU A 532 -16.76 21.00 -36.69
N TRP A 533 -17.72 20.57 -37.52
CA TRP A 533 -19.13 20.52 -37.17
C TRP A 533 -19.47 19.44 -36.14
N MET A 534 -18.67 18.37 -36.04
CA MET A 534 -18.85 17.31 -35.04
C MET A 534 -18.29 17.68 -33.68
N LEU A 535 -17.29 18.59 -33.63
CA LEU A 535 -16.62 19.00 -32.40
C LEU A 535 -17.44 19.99 -31.55
N GLY A 536 -18.77 20.02 -31.74
CA GLY A 536 -19.67 20.96 -31.08
C GLY A 536 -19.31 22.40 -31.38
N GLY A 537 -18.70 22.67 -32.55
CA GLY A 537 -18.12 23.95 -32.91
C GLY A 537 -19.04 25.08 -32.49
N GLU A 538 -18.57 25.85 -31.51
CA GLU A 538 -19.26 26.99 -30.91
C GLU A 538 -19.99 27.70 -32.05
N LYS A 539 -21.34 27.58 -32.06
CA LYS A 539 -22.19 27.99 -33.18
C LYS A 539 -21.64 29.31 -33.63
N ARG A 540 -20.92 29.33 -34.77
CA ARG A 540 -20.18 30.52 -35.23
C ARG A 540 -21.18 31.63 -35.14
N GLU A 541 -21.12 32.41 -34.07
CA GLU A 541 -21.92 33.59 -33.93
C GLU A 541 -21.26 34.41 -35.00
N LYS A 542 -21.85 34.37 -36.20
CA LYS A 542 -21.36 35.08 -37.37
C LYS A 542 -21.39 36.50 -36.87
N LYS A 543 -20.26 36.98 -36.32
CA LYS A 543 -20.00 38.38 -36.03
C LYS A 543 -20.27 38.99 -37.38
N ARG A 544 -21.47 39.54 -37.54
CA ARG A 544 -21.94 40.13 -38.78
C ARG A 544 -20.97 41.28 -38.96
N LYS A 545 -19.88 41.04 -39.71
CA LYS A 545 -18.90 42.08 -40.01
C LYS A 545 -19.72 43.18 -40.67
N CYS A 546 -19.86 44.31 -39.98
CA CYS A 546 -20.53 45.46 -40.57
C CYS A 546 -19.73 45.78 -41.83
N LYS A 547 -20.36 45.61 -43.00
CA LYS A 547 -19.75 45.96 -44.27
C LYS A 547 -19.69 47.48 -44.33
N CYS A 548 -18.61 48.07 -43.83
CA CYS A 548 -18.30 49.46 -44.15
C CYS A 548 -17.91 49.49 -45.63
N GLY A 549 -18.71 50.16 -46.45
CA GLY A 549 -18.38 50.39 -47.87
C GLY A 549 -17.04 51.11 -48.00
N SER A 550 -16.34 50.87 -49.10
CA SER A 550 -15.01 51.38 -49.43
C SER A 550 -14.82 52.88 -49.09
N LYS A 551 -13.66 53.17 -48.49
CA LYS A 551 -13.11 54.45 -48.01
C LYS A 551 -13.50 55.67 -48.86
N ARG A 552 -14.65 56.28 -48.59
CA ARG A 552 -14.80 57.73 -48.67
C ARG A 552 -14.77 58.27 -47.25
N LYS A 553 -13.79 59.14 -46.97
CA LYS A 553 -13.68 59.86 -45.69
C LYS A 553 -15.03 60.53 -45.41
N GLY A 554 -15.76 60.06 -44.39
CA GLY A 554 -16.99 60.69 -43.89
C GLY A 554 -18.28 59.87 -43.94
N THR A 555 -18.30 58.64 -44.47
CA THR A 555 -19.55 57.84 -44.49
C THR A 555 -19.67 56.96 -43.23
N PRO A 556 -20.74 57.09 -42.42
CA PRO A 556 -20.94 56.28 -41.23
C PRO A 556 -21.16 54.80 -41.59
N CYS A 557 -20.49 53.89 -40.88
CA CYS A 557 -20.70 52.46 -41.04
C CYS A 557 -22.10 52.07 -40.57
N THR A 558 -23.01 51.77 -41.50
CA THR A 558 -24.32 51.21 -41.20
C THR A 558 -24.19 49.73 -40.88
N CYS A 559 -24.13 49.39 -39.60
CA CYS A 559 -24.39 48.04 -39.15
C CYS A 559 -25.89 47.75 -39.31
N PRO A 560 -26.31 46.64 -39.95
CA PRO A 560 -27.72 46.29 -39.96
C PRO A 560 -28.22 46.18 -38.52
N PRO A 561 -29.38 46.76 -38.17
CA PRO A 561 -29.90 46.73 -36.82
C PRO A 561 -29.98 45.27 -36.36
N LYS A 562 -29.54 45.03 -35.12
CA LYS A 562 -29.66 43.73 -34.46
C LYS A 562 -31.14 43.36 -34.56
N LYS A 563 -31.50 42.38 -35.40
CA LYS A 563 -32.89 41.91 -35.46
C LYS A 563 -33.26 41.56 -34.02
N ALA A 564 -34.32 42.17 -33.51
CA ALA A 564 -34.86 41.83 -32.20
C ALA A 564 -34.98 40.30 -32.12
N PRO A 565 -34.65 39.68 -30.96
CA PRO A 565 -34.81 38.25 -30.79
C PRO A 565 -36.23 37.90 -31.24
N LEU A 566 -36.33 37.03 -32.25
CA LEU A 566 -37.62 36.46 -32.62
C LEU A 566 -38.16 35.78 -31.35
N PRO A 567 -39.40 36.04 -30.94
CA PRO A 567 -39.99 35.33 -29.82
C PRO A 567 -39.89 33.83 -30.12
N ASP A 568 -39.34 33.07 -29.18
CA ASP A 568 -39.24 31.62 -29.24
C ASP A 568 -40.64 31.05 -29.51
N LYS A 569 -40.92 30.77 -30.78
CA LYS A 569 -42.00 29.87 -31.17
C LYS A 569 -41.46 28.48 -30.90
N ASP A 570 -41.69 28.01 -29.67
CA ASP A 570 -42.10 26.64 -29.34
C ASP A 570 -41.89 26.38 -27.84
N GLU A 571 -42.62 27.13 -26.99
CA GLU A 571 -42.96 26.65 -25.66
C GLU A 571 -44.33 25.96 -25.75
N LYS A 572 -44.30 24.70 -26.23
CA LYS A 572 -45.46 23.84 -26.26
C LYS A 572 -45.74 23.37 -24.83
N SER A 573 -46.60 24.12 -24.16
CA SER A 573 -47.29 23.77 -22.91
C SER A 573 -47.75 22.31 -22.92
N THR A 574 -47.01 21.43 -22.25
CA THR A 574 -47.56 20.20 -21.67
C THR A 574 -48.07 20.51 -20.27
N THR A 575 -49.37 20.72 -20.20
CA THR A 575 -50.18 20.72 -18.98
C THR A 575 -50.03 19.35 -18.31
N LYS A 576 -49.37 19.29 -17.15
CA LYS A 576 -49.49 18.15 -16.23
C LYS A 576 -50.45 18.56 -15.12
N GLU A 577 -51.61 17.91 -15.14
CA GLU A 577 -52.59 17.84 -14.06
C GLU A 577 -51.93 17.52 -12.72
N SER A 578 -52.21 18.39 -11.75
CA SER A 578 -51.95 18.14 -10.33
C SER A 578 -52.97 17.15 -9.80
N LEU A 579 -52.58 15.88 -9.66
CA LEU A 579 -53.30 14.93 -8.81
C LEU A 579 -52.83 15.13 -7.36
N VAL A 580 -53.71 15.67 -6.53
CA VAL A 580 -53.55 15.78 -5.08
C VAL A 580 -53.62 14.37 -4.49
N VAL A 581 -52.52 13.89 -3.91
CA VAL A 581 -52.50 12.69 -3.05
C VAL A 581 -52.42 13.16 -1.59
N PRO A 582 -53.27 12.65 -0.68
CA PRO A 582 -53.30 13.10 0.70
C PRO A 582 -52.12 12.55 1.50
N LYS A 583 -51.68 13.38 2.45
CA LYS A 583 -50.70 13.08 3.49
C LYS A 583 -51.18 11.90 4.33
N VAL A 584 -50.42 10.81 4.36
CA VAL A 584 -50.60 9.69 5.30
C VAL A 584 -49.48 9.80 6.33
N ASP A 585 -49.86 9.92 7.59
CA ASP A 585 -48.98 9.90 8.75
C ASP A 585 -48.35 8.52 8.91
N GLU A 586 -47.03 8.47 9.03
CA GLU A 586 -46.27 7.23 9.25
C GLU A 586 -45.91 7.10 10.74
N PRO A 587 -46.17 5.95 11.39
CA PRO A 587 -45.93 5.77 12.81
C PRO A 587 -44.49 5.32 13.09
N ALA A 588 -43.93 5.85 14.17
CA ALA A 588 -42.69 5.40 14.76
C ALA A 588 -42.76 3.91 15.12
N THR A 589 -41.84 3.11 14.58
CA THR A 589 -41.54 1.76 15.07
C THR A 589 -40.07 1.68 15.43
N LYS A 590 -39.84 1.59 16.75
CA LYS A 590 -38.59 1.08 17.33
C LYS A 590 -38.58 -0.42 17.10
N GLU A 591 -37.49 -0.96 16.57
CA GLU A 591 -37.26 -2.40 16.63
C GLU A 591 -35.84 -2.66 17.11
N ASN A 592 -35.79 -3.32 18.27
CA ASN A 592 -34.61 -3.89 18.89
C ASN A 592 -34.17 -5.10 18.06
N VAL A 593 -32.88 -5.23 17.79
CA VAL A 593 -32.29 -6.51 17.38
C VAL A 593 -31.30 -6.94 18.44
N ALA A 594 -31.67 -8.03 19.10
CA ALA A 594 -30.86 -8.79 20.03
C ALA A 594 -29.86 -9.67 19.27
N ASP A 595 -28.63 -9.65 19.75
CA ASP A 595 -27.82 -10.80 20.15
C ASP A 595 -28.39 -12.21 19.84
N VAL A 596 -27.72 -12.98 18.97
CA VAL A 596 -27.38 -14.42 19.16
C VAL A 596 -26.21 -14.79 18.23
N THR A 597 -25.27 -15.50 18.83
CA THR A 597 -23.92 -15.97 18.49
C THR A 597 -23.76 -16.99 17.36
N LYS A 598 -22.58 -16.97 16.72
CA LYS A 598 -21.63 -18.11 16.70
C LYS A 598 -20.21 -17.65 16.41
#